data_AF-A0A6M1ZBF4-F1
#
_entry.id   AF-A0A6M1ZBF4-F1
#
_cell.length_a   1.000
_cell.length_b   1.000
_cell.length_c   1.000
_cell.angle_alpha   90.00
_cell.angle_beta   90.00
_cell.angle_gamma   90.00
#
_symmetry.space_group_name_H-M   'P 1'
#
loop_
_entity.id
_entity.type
_entity.pdbx_description
1 polymer ?
#
loop_
_entity_poly.entity_id
_entity_poly.type
_entity_poly.pdbx_seq_one_letter_code
_entity_poly.pdbx_strand_id
1 'polypeptide(L)'
;MKKKRAFTLLEIMIVIFLIGLISSVVGYNMKGSLDEGKSFKTERAKEQLEDLLNLQIAQGHSEDEVIDKPAAYLKNAGYSKPDNLIKDGWGEPFKISLVYGEVRASSAKWENYKAKKKRRGLKKSSYEEDDEDKES
;
A
#
# COMPACT_ATOMS: atom_id res chain seq x y z
N MET A 1 -21.80 34.75 45.01
CA MET A 1 -22.19 33.43 44.45
C MET A 1 -21.34 33.11 43.21
N LYS A 2 -20.35 32.21 43.29
CA LYS A 2 -19.49 31.81 42.17
C LYS A 2 -19.18 30.29 42.18
N LYS A 3 -20.21 29.44 42.14
CA LYS A 3 -20.04 27.96 42.18
C LYS A 3 -20.43 27.22 40.89
N LYS A 4 -21.00 27.90 39.88
CA LYS A 4 -21.51 27.23 38.66
C LYS A 4 -20.49 27.01 37.53
N ARG A 5 -19.35 27.72 37.54
CA ARG A 5 -18.35 27.66 36.45
C ARG A 5 -17.45 26.41 36.48
N ALA A 6 -17.27 25.76 37.64
CA ALA A 6 -16.40 24.60 37.75
C ALA A 6 -16.97 23.38 37.00
N PHE A 7 -18.29 23.21 37.01
CA PHE A 7 -18.96 22.12 36.29
C PHE A 7 -18.81 22.24 34.77
N THR A 8 -19.00 23.44 34.20
CA THR A 8 -18.84 23.66 32.75
C THR A 8 -17.40 23.45 32.27
N LEU A 9 -16.41 23.76 33.12
CA LEU A 9 -15.00 23.53 32.80
C LEU A 9 -14.68 22.03 32.79
N LEU A 10 -15.10 21.33 33.84
CA LEU A 10 -14.89 19.89 33.96
C LEU A 10 -15.60 19.11 32.84
N GLU A 11 -16.79 19.53 32.46
CA GLU A 11 -17.55 18.94 31.36
C GLU A 11 -16.82 19.08 30.02
N ILE A 12 -16.31 20.27 29.70
CA ILE A 12 -15.54 20.49 28.46
C ILE A 12 -14.20 19.72 28.50
N MET A 13 -13.55 19.61 29.66
CA MET A 13 -12.32 18.81 29.81
C MET A 13 -12.57 17.33 29.54
N ILE A 14 -13.66 16.76 30.07
CA ILE A 14 -14.03 15.37 29.84
C ILE A 14 -14.37 15.15 28.36
N VAL A 15 -15.11 16.06 27.73
CA VAL A 15 -15.45 15.94 26.30
C VAL A 15 -14.19 15.93 25.42
N ILE A 16 -13.25 16.85 25.65
CA ILE A 16 -11.99 16.90 24.87
C ILE A 16 -11.14 15.65 25.11
N PHE A 17 -11.13 15.14 26.34
CA PHE A 17 -10.46 13.88 26.67
C PHE A 17 -11.08 12.68 25.93
N LEU A 18 -12.42 12.57 25.93
CA LEU A 18 -13.14 11.47 25.26
C LEU A 18 -12.94 11.49 23.74
N ILE A 19 -13.07 12.65 23.09
CA ILE A 19 -12.80 12.74 21.64
C ILE A 19 -11.34 12.41 21.31
N GLY A 20 -10.40 12.78 22.18
CA GLY A 20 -8.98 12.45 22.03
C GLY A 20 -8.72 10.95 22.10
N LEU A 21 -9.30 10.26 23.09
CA LEU A 21 -9.19 8.81 23.22
C LEU A 21 -9.77 8.07 21.99
N ILE A 22 -10.97 8.45 21.56
CA ILE A 22 -11.62 7.84 20.39
C ILE A 22 -10.78 8.09 19.13
N SER A 23 -10.33 9.33 18.91
CA SER A 23 -9.51 9.69 17.74
C SER A 23 -8.19 8.92 17.70
N SER A 24 -7.55 8.69 18.85
CA SER A 24 -6.31 7.92 18.96
C SER A 24 -6.49 6.46 18.53
N VAL A 25 -7.56 5.81 18.98
CA VAL A 25 -7.83 4.39 18.64
C VAL A 25 -8.19 4.25 17.17
N VAL A 26 -9.04 5.13 16.64
CA VAL A 26 -9.42 5.12 15.22
C VAL A 26 -8.21 5.36 14.31
N GLY A 27 -7.35 6.31 14.66
CA GLY A 27 -6.13 6.60 13.90
C GLY A 27 -5.18 5.40 13.80
N TYR A 28 -5.10 4.57 14.85
CA TYR A 28 -4.28 3.35 14.81
C TYR A 28 -4.83 2.30 13.83
N ASN A 29 -6.15 2.13 13.76
CA ASN A 29 -6.79 1.18 12.85
C ASN A 29 -6.64 1.60 11.37
N MET A 30 -6.83 2.90 11.07
CA MET A 30 -6.71 3.44 9.71
C MET A 30 -5.34 3.20 9.05
N LYS A 31 -4.26 3.11 9.84
CA LYS A 31 -2.91 2.86 9.32
C LYS A 31 -2.82 1.53 8.57
N GLY A 32 -3.52 0.49 9.04
CA GLY A 32 -3.55 -0.82 8.38
C GLY A 32 -4.26 -0.76 7.02
N SER A 33 -5.45 -0.16 6.98
CA SER A 33 -6.22 0.02 5.75
C SER A 33 -5.50 0.89 4.72
N LEU A 34 -4.74 1.90 5.18
CA LEU A 34 -3.95 2.74 4.29
C LEU A 34 -2.83 1.96 3.59
N ASP A 35 -2.09 1.13 4.34
CA ASP A 35 -1.03 0.30 3.75
C ASP A 35 -1.59 -0.78 2.83
N GLU A 36 -2.79 -1.31 3.11
CA GLU A 36 -3.51 -2.20 2.20
C GLU A 36 -3.92 -1.50 0.90
N GLY A 37 -4.45 -0.29 0.98
CA GLY A 37 -4.76 0.53 -0.20
C GLY A 37 -3.52 0.84 -1.05
N LYS A 38 -2.37 1.11 -0.43
CA LYS A 38 -1.10 1.28 -1.15
C LYS A 38 -0.64 0.00 -1.83
N SER A 39 -0.80 -1.16 -1.17
CA SER A 39 -0.45 -2.46 -1.74
C SER A 39 -1.30 -2.79 -2.97
N PHE A 40 -2.61 -2.56 -2.88
CA PHE A 40 -3.55 -2.77 -3.99
C PHE A 40 -3.26 -1.82 -5.15
N LYS A 41 -3.00 -0.54 -4.87
CA LYS A 41 -2.58 0.43 -5.90
C LYS A 41 -1.31 -0.02 -6.61
N THR A 42 -0.34 -0.54 -5.86
CA THR A 42 0.93 -1.02 -6.42
C THR A 42 0.73 -2.24 -7.31
N GLU A 43 -0.10 -3.20 -6.89
CA GLU A 43 -0.41 -4.40 -7.67
C GLU A 43 -1.09 -4.05 -9.00
N ARG A 44 -2.10 -3.17 -8.97
CA ARG A 44 -2.77 -2.70 -10.19
C ARG A 44 -1.87 -1.89 -11.10
N ALA A 45 -1.02 -1.04 -10.54
CA ALA A 45 -0.04 -0.28 -11.34
C ALA A 45 0.99 -1.21 -11.99
N LYS A 46 1.43 -2.25 -11.27
CA LYS A 46 2.35 -3.28 -11.77
C LYS A 46 1.74 -4.05 -12.94
N GLU A 47 0.53 -4.57 -12.79
CA GLU A 47 -0.19 -5.29 -13.85
C GLU A 47 -0.39 -4.41 -15.09
N GLN A 48 -0.89 -3.19 -14.91
CA GLN A 48 -1.08 -2.24 -16.01
C GLN A 48 0.23 -1.89 -16.72
N LEU A 49 1.31 -1.73 -15.97
CA LEU A 49 2.64 -1.43 -16.53
C LEU A 49 3.16 -2.62 -17.35
N GLU A 50 3.06 -3.83 -16.82
CA GLU A 50 3.48 -5.06 -17.51
C GLU A 50 2.67 -5.27 -18.80
N ASP A 51 1.34 -5.13 -18.74
CA ASP A 51 0.45 -5.28 -19.89
C ASP A 51 0.78 -4.28 -21.00
N LEU A 52 0.99 -3.00 -20.65
CA LEU A 52 1.30 -1.96 -21.61
C LEU A 52 2.68 -2.16 -22.25
N LEU A 53 3.70 -2.52 -21.47
CA LEU A 53 5.05 -2.73 -22.01
C LEU A 53 5.12 -4.00 -22.87
N ASN A 54 4.45 -5.08 -22.46
CA ASN A 54 4.33 -6.29 -23.26
C ASN A 54 3.55 -6.05 -24.57
N LEU A 55 2.51 -5.20 -24.54
CA LEU A 55 1.80 -4.81 -25.76
C LEU A 55 2.71 -4.06 -26.75
N GLN A 56 3.62 -3.22 -26.26
CA GLN A 56 4.58 -2.51 -27.10
C GLN A 56 5.62 -3.46 -27.72
N ILE A 57 6.09 -4.46 -26.96
CA ILE A 57 6.97 -5.51 -27.47
C ILE A 57 6.24 -6.33 -28.55
N ALA A 58 4.98 -6.70 -28.31
CA ALA A 58 4.15 -7.42 -29.28
C ALA A 58 3.88 -6.61 -30.57
N GLN A 59 3.93 -5.28 -30.50
CA GLN A 59 3.84 -4.39 -31.66
C GLN A 59 5.14 -4.31 -32.47
N GLY A 60 6.21 -5.00 -32.03
CA GLY A 60 7.48 -5.10 -32.75
C GLY A 60 8.57 -4.14 -32.27
N HIS A 61 8.40 -3.50 -31.10
CA HIS A 61 9.45 -2.69 -30.48
C HIS A 61 10.48 -3.56 -29.75
N SER A 62 11.75 -3.17 -29.79
CA SER A 62 12.84 -3.89 -29.14
C SER A 62 12.68 -3.90 -27.62
N GLU A 63 12.78 -5.09 -27.03
CA GLU A 63 12.64 -5.33 -25.58
C GLU A 63 13.56 -4.42 -24.74
N ASP A 64 14.81 -4.25 -25.18
CA ASP A 64 15.82 -3.42 -24.50
C ASP A 64 15.46 -1.93 -24.51
N GLU A 65 14.85 -1.42 -25.60
CA GLU A 65 14.47 -0.01 -25.71
C GLU A 65 13.26 0.33 -24.83
N VAL A 66 12.32 -0.63 -24.72
CA VAL A 66 11.12 -0.50 -23.89
C VAL A 66 11.49 -0.46 -22.40
N ILE A 67 12.53 -1.20 -22.00
CA ILE A 67 13.05 -1.23 -20.62
C ILE A 67 13.85 0.02 -20.29
N ASP A 68 14.66 0.53 -21.23
CA ASP A 68 15.50 1.72 -21.01
C ASP A 68 14.67 3.02 -20.97
N LYS A 69 13.56 3.10 -21.72
CA LYS A 69 12.70 4.30 -21.80
C LYS A 69 11.20 4.03 -21.62
N PRO A 70 10.76 3.45 -20.50
CA PRO A 70 9.37 3.07 -20.28
C PRO A 70 8.40 4.27 -20.36
N ALA A 71 8.85 5.46 -19.92
CA ALA A 71 8.04 6.68 -19.94
C ALA A 71 7.69 7.17 -21.36
N ALA A 72 8.55 6.91 -22.36
CA ALA A 72 8.30 7.31 -23.74
C ALA A 72 7.27 6.39 -24.40
N TYR A 73 7.40 5.09 -24.20
CA TYR A 73 6.47 4.10 -24.73
C TYR A 73 5.09 4.16 -24.05
N LEU A 74 5.03 4.47 -22.75
CA LEU A 74 3.76 4.73 -22.06
C LEU A 74 3.01 5.96 -22.63
N LYS A 75 3.74 7.01 -23.05
CA LYS A 75 3.12 8.16 -23.73
C LYS A 75 2.63 7.80 -25.13
N ASN A 76 3.41 7.02 -25.87
CA ASN A 76 3.02 6.54 -27.21
C ASN A 76 1.79 5.63 -27.15
N ALA A 77 1.63 4.86 -26.08
CA ALA A 77 0.45 4.04 -25.80
C ALA A 77 -0.80 4.85 -25.36
N GLY A 78 -0.73 6.18 -25.33
CA GLY A 78 -1.86 7.05 -24.99
C GLY A 78 -2.08 7.28 -23.48
N TYR A 79 -1.14 6.88 -22.63
CA TYR A 79 -1.27 7.06 -21.18
C TYR A 79 -0.95 8.49 -20.76
N SER A 80 -1.95 9.20 -20.21
CA SER A 80 -1.83 10.65 -19.95
C SER A 80 -0.91 11.02 -18.78
N LYS A 81 -0.54 10.07 -17.90
CA LYS A 81 0.31 10.30 -16.71
C LYS A 81 1.30 9.15 -16.43
N PRO A 82 2.32 8.95 -17.29
CA PRO A 82 3.28 7.85 -17.16
C PRO A 82 4.01 7.86 -15.81
N ASP A 83 4.28 9.04 -15.25
CA ASP A 83 5.02 9.21 -13.99
C ASP A 83 4.30 8.60 -12.78
N ASN A 84 2.98 8.44 -12.86
CA ASN A 84 2.18 7.82 -11.80
C ASN A 84 2.19 6.29 -11.88
N LEU A 85 2.40 5.73 -13.07
CA LEU A 85 2.42 4.29 -13.31
C LEU A 85 3.80 3.70 -13.04
N ILE A 86 4.84 4.51 -13.23
CA ILE A 86 6.23 4.13 -12.95
C ILE A 86 6.51 4.12 -11.43
N LYS A 87 5.61 4.66 -10.59
CA LYS A 87 5.74 4.70 -9.13
C LYS A 87 4.78 3.74 -8.44
N ASP A 88 5.25 3.13 -7.37
CA ASP A 88 4.42 2.30 -6.49
C ASP A 88 3.52 3.14 -5.57
N GLY A 89 2.68 2.46 -4.78
CA GLY A 89 1.78 3.07 -3.79
C GLY A 89 2.49 3.79 -2.65
N TRP A 90 3.81 3.64 -2.51
CA TRP A 90 4.67 4.33 -1.54
C TRP A 90 5.51 5.44 -2.18
N GLY A 91 5.38 5.66 -3.50
CA GLY A 91 6.06 6.71 -4.26
C GLY A 91 7.45 6.34 -4.79
N GLU A 92 7.87 5.07 -4.67
CA GLU A 92 9.16 4.59 -5.20
C GLU A 92 9.02 4.10 -6.64
N PRO A 93 10.01 4.34 -7.51
CA PRO A 93 9.97 3.87 -8.89
C PRO A 93 10.08 2.34 -8.97
N PHE A 94 9.31 1.73 -9.87
CA PHE A 94 9.41 0.30 -10.17
C PHE A 94 10.75 -0.04 -10.81
N LYS A 95 11.34 -1.17 -10.42
CA LYS A 95 12.45 -1.79 -11.15
C LYS A 95 11.89 -2.71 -12.21
N ILE A 96 12.08 -2.32 -13.47
CA ILE A 96 11.64 -3.08 -14.63
C ILE A 96 12.77 -4.03 -15.03
N SER A 97 12.47 -5.30 -15.25
CA SER A 97 13.44 -6.31 -15.67
C SER A 97 12.79 -7.29 -16.63
N LEU A 98 13.55 -7.75 -17.63
CA LEU A 98 13.11 -8.82 -18.53
C LEU A 98 13.36 -10.16 -17.86
N VAL A 99 12.33 -10.98 -17.70
CA VAL A 99 12.45 -12.33 -17.15
C VAL A 99 11.73 -13.29 -18.11
N TYR A 100 12.48 -14.11 -18.84
CA TYR A 100 11.98 -15.05 -19.85
C TYR A 100 11.19 -14.41 -21.01
N GLY A 101 11.57 -13.20 -21.45
CA GLY A 101 10.88 -12.49 -22.55
C GLY A 101 9.62 -11.74 -22.14
N GLU A 102 9.26 -11.76 -20.85
CA GLU A 102 8.19 -10.93 -20.29
C GLU A 102 8.78 -9.79 -19.47
N VAL A 103 8.21 -8.59 -19.62
CA VAL A 103 8.55 -7.45 -18.78
C VAL A 103 7.91 -7.66 -17.41
N ARG A 104 8.73 -7.63 -16.36
CA ARG A 104 8.27 -7.66 -14.96
C ARG A 104 8.67 -6.41 -14.21
N ALA A 105 7.72 -5.84 -13.48
CA ALA A 105 7.93 -4.72 -12.59
C ALA A 105 8.01 -5.22 -11.14
N SER A 106 9.08 -4.84 -10.42
CA SER A 106 9.29 -5.19 -9.01
C SER A 106 9.39 -3.93 -8.14
N SER A 107 8.81 -3.98 -6.93
CA SER A 107 8.93 -2.93 -5.90
C SER A 107 9.44 -3.53 -4.60
N ALA A 108 10.54 -2.97 -4.09
CA ALA A 108 11.15 -3.40 -2.83
C ALA A 108 10.22 -3.20 -1.63
N LYS A 109 9.42 -2.12 -1.62
CA LYS A 109 8.48 -1.84 -0.53
C LYS A 109 7.27 -2.77 -0.54
N TRP A 110 6.77 -3.12 -1.71
CA TRP A 110 5.66 -4.07 -1.83
C TRP A 110 6.05 -5.48 -1.35
N GLU A 111 7.23 -5.96 -1.73
CA GLU A 111 7.74 -7.25 -1.28
C GLU A 111 7.95 -7.28 0.24
N ASN A 112 8.55 -6.22 0.80
CA ASN A 112 8.72 -6.08 2.24
C ASN A 112 7.38 -6.04 2.99
N TYR A 113 6.37 -5.34 2.45
CA TYR A 113 5.02 -5.32 3.00
C TYR A 113 4.39 -6.72 2.99
N LYS A 114 4.49 -7.45 1.87
CA LYS A 114 3.96 -8.81 1.73
C LYS A 114 4.64 -9.78 2.69
N ALA A 115 5.96 -9.70 2.83
CA ALA A 115 6.73 -10.50 3.79
C ALA A 115 6.32 -10.19 5.24
N LYS A 116 6.12 -8.91 5.58
CA LYS A 116 5.66 -8.48 6.91
C LYS A 116 4.22 -8.93 7.21
N LYS A 117 3.31 -8.87 6.21
CA LYS A 117 1.93 -9.37 6.33
C LYS A 117 1.92 -10.89 6.54
N LYS A 118 2.72 -11.64 5.77
CA LYS A 118 2.88 -13.10 5.93
C LYS A 118 3.39 -13.48 7.34
N ARG A 119 4.39 -12.76 7.86
CA ARG A 119 4.90 -12.95 9.23
C ARG A 119 3.87 -12.62 10.31
N ARG A 120 3.06 -11.56 10.15
CA ARG A 120 1.97 -11.24 11.09
C ARG A 120 0.84 -12.27 11.05
N GLY A 121 0.53 -12.82 9.88
CA GLY A 121 -0.44 -13.91 9.72
C GLY A 121 0.02 -15.19 10.41
N LEU A 122 1.27 -15.62 10.18
CA LEU A 122 1.86 -16.77 10.87
C LEU A 122 1.86 -16.60 12.39
N LYS A 123 2.21 -15.40 12.88
CA LYS A 123 2.24 -15.13 14.32
C LYS A 123 0.84 -15.09 14.95
N LYS A 124 -0.22 -14.88 14.18
CA LYS A 124 -1.60 -14.92 14.68
C LYS A 124 -2.10 -16.37 14.82
N SER A 125 -1.78 -17.22 13.85
CA SER A 125 -2.07 -18.66 13.87
C SER A 125 -1.44 -19.38 15.07
N SER A 126 -0.22 -19.01 15.44
CA SER A 126 0.48 -19.65 16.57
C SER A 126 -0.07 -19.27 17.95
N TYR A 127 -0.86 -18.20 18.07
CA TYR A 127 -1.53 -17.87 19.34
C TYR A 127 -2.92 -18.49 19.45
N GLU A 128 -3.56 -18.82 18.32
CA GLU A 128 -4.87 -19.49 18.30
C GLU A 128 -4.72 -21.01 18.61
N GLU A 129 -3.60 -21.64 18.24
CA GLU A 129 -3.29 -23.04 18.63
C GLU A 129 -2.96 -23.20 20.12
N ASP A 130 -2.28 -22.23 20.75
CA ASP A 130 -1.88 -22.31 22.17
C ASP A 130 -3.04 -22.10 23.17
N ASP A 131 -4.18 -21.58 22.71
CA ASP A 131 -5.37 -21.31 23.54
C ASP A 131 -6.41 -22.45 23.45
N GLU A 132 -6.45 -23.25 22.37
CA GLU A 132 -7.31 -24.44 22.27
C GLU A 132 -6.82 -25.62 23.14
N ASP A 133 -5.51 -25.72 23.38
CA ASP A 133 -4.89 -26.81 24.16
C ASP A 133 -5.00 -26.63 25.70
N LYS A 134 -5.64 -25.56 26.19
CA LYS A 134 -5.82 -25.29 27.64
C LYS A 134 -7.23 -25.56 28.17
N GLU A 135 -8.18 -25.97 27.33
CA GLU A 135 -9.55 -26.30 27.74
C GLU A 135 -9.91 -27.80 27.65
N SER A 136 -8.93 -28.69 27.42
CA SER A 136 -9.15 -30.16 27.44
C SER A 136 -8.70 -30.84 28.73
#